data_AF-A0A024F8T0-F1
#
_entry.id   AF-A0A024F8T0-F1
#
_cell.length_a   1.000
_cell.length_b   1.000
_cell.length_c   1.000
_cell.angle_alpha   90.00
_cell.angle_beta   90.00
_cell.angle_gamma   90.00
#
_symmetry.space_group_name_H-M   'P 1'
#
loop_
_entity.id
_entity.type
_entity.pdbx_description
1 polymer ?
#
loop_
_entity_poly.entity_id
_entity_poly.type
_entity_poly.pdbx_seq_one_letter_code
_entity_poly.pdbx_strand_id
1 'polypeptide(L)' 'DMFVMDDGWFGKRNSDNCSLGDWTVNLEKLPGGIKGIADRIVALGMQFGLWFEPEMVNPES' A
#
# COMPACT_ATOMS: atom_id res chain seq x y z
N ASP A 1 -17.49 -1.58 -9.92
CA ASP A 1 -16.09 -1.32 -10.27
C ASP A 1 -15.19 -1.44 -9.04
N MET A 2 -13.93 -1.85 -9.25
CA MET A 2 -12.94 -2.08 -8.20
C MET A 2 -11.66 -1.30 -8.50
N PHE A 3 -11.13 -0.63 -7.48
CA PHE A 3 -9.83 0.01 -7.52
C PHE A 3 -8.84 -0.84 -6.71
N VAL A 4 -7.69 -1.16 -7.29
CA VAL A 4 -6.63 -1.92 -6.61
C VAL A 4 -5.42 -1.01 -6.43
N MET A 5 -4.96 -0.86 -5.19
CA MET A 5 -3.70 -0.19 -4.90
C MET A 5 -2.55 -1.21 -4.99
N ASP A 6 -1.67 -0.97 -5.95
CA ASP A 6 -0.51 -1.80 -6.28
C ASP A 6 0.73 -1.44 -5.42
N ASP A 7 1.93 -1.89 -5.79
CA ASP A 7 3.18 -1.70 -5.01
C ASP A 7 3.45 -0.23 -4.60
N GLY A 8 4.11 -0.03 -3.46
CA GLY A 8 4.58 1.29 -2.99
C GLY A 8 3.80 1.93 -1.84
N TRP A 9 2.77 1.26 -1.30
CA TRP A 9 1.95 1.76 -0.17
C TRP A 9 2.59 1.61 1.21
N PHE A 10 3.69 0.86 1.29
CA PHE A 10 4.35 0.44 2.53
C PHE A 10 5.81 0.91 2.61
N GLY A 11 6.36 0.97 3.83
CA GLY A 11 7.76 1.32 4.11
C GLY A 11 8.23 2.62 3.46
N LYS A 12 9.46 2.64 2.94
CA LYS A 12 10.02 3.73 2.11
C LYS A 12 10.08 3.34 0.63
N ARG A 13 9.15 2.49 0.18
CA ARG A 13 9.07 1.93 -1.18
C ARG A 13 8.80 3.01 -2.23
N ASN A 14 9.81 3.83 -2.52
CA ASN A 14 9.83 4.84 -3.58
C ASN A 14 10.59 4.36 -4.82
N SER A 15 11.25 3.21 -4.70
CA SER A 15 11.97 2.48 -5.73
C SER A 15 11.88 0.98 -5.45
N ASP A 16 12.11 0.16 -6.47
CA ASP A 16 12.06 -1.31 -6.44
C ASP A 16 13.19 -1.95 -5.59
N ASN A 17 14.18 -1.17 -5.17
CA ASN A 17 15.38 -1.62 -4.47
C ASN A 17 15.27 -1.67 -2.92
N CYS A 18 14.15 -1.31 -2.29
CA CYS A 18 14.04 -1.26 -0.82
C CYS A 18 12.64 -1.66 -0.27
N SER A 19 12.51 -1.93 1.03
CA SER A 19 11.24 -2.07 1.80
C SER A 19 10.35 -3.31 1.58
N LEU A 20 10.69 -4.27 0.71
CA LEU A 20 9.97 -5.57 0.69
C LEU A 20 10.20 -6.30 2.02
N GLY A 21 9.12 -6.57 2.77
CA GLY A 21 9.15 -7.14 4.12
C GLY A 21 8.53 -6.24 5.19
N ASP A 22 8.54 -4.92 4.98
CA ASP A 22 7.97 -3.93 5.89
C ASP A 22 6.54 -3.56 5.50
N TRP A 23 5.57 -4.42 5.85
CA TRP A 23 4.13 -4.19 5.57
C TRP A 23 3.47 -3.12 6.45
N THR A 24 4.23 -2.09 6.82
CA THR A 24 3.73 -0.91 7.54
C THR A 24 3.43 0.20 6.55
N VAL A 25 2.26 0.80 6.66
CA VAL A 25 1.81 1.93 5.82
C VAL A 25 2.81 3.08 5.82
N ASN A 26 3.12 3.59 4.63
CA ASN A 26 3.80 4.87 4.49
C ASN A 26 2.82 6.03 4.73
N LEU A 27 2.84 6.61 5.94
CA LEU A 27 1.98 7.72 6.31
C LEU A 27 2.38 9.06 5.65
N GLU A 28 3.58 9.20 5.11
CA GLU A 28 3.95 10.39 4.32
C GLU A 28 3.20 10.42 2.99
N LYS A 29 3.07 9.25 2.33
CA LYS A 29 2.28 9.09 1.10
C LYS A 29 0.78 9.01 1.36
N LEU A 30 0.40 8.31 2.44
CA LEU A 30 -0.97 8.07 2.82
C LEU A 30 -1.22 8.63 4.23
N PRO A 31 -1.41 9.96 4.39
CA PRO A 31 -1.59 10.57 5.71
C PRO A 31 -2.79 10.02 6.51
N GLY A 32 -3.83 9.54 5.80
CA GLY A 32 -4.98 8.86 6.40
C GLY A 32 -4.85 7.34 6.50
N GLY A 33 -3.69 6.80 6.15
CA GLY A 33 -3.40 5.37 5.99
C GLY A 33 -4.28 4.65 4.96
N ILE A 34 -4.21 3.31 4.94
CA ILE A 34 -5.06 2.48 4.07
C ILE A 34 -6.54 2.77 4.31
N LYS A 35 -6.94 2.99 5.56
CA LYS A 35 -8.32 3.27 5.90
C LYS A 35 -8.83 4.54 5.20
N GLY A 36 -8.04 5.61 5.21
CA GLY A 36 -8.45 6.88 4.61
C GLY A 36 -8.69 6.80 3.10
N ILE A 37 -7.85 6.05 2.37
CA ILE A 37 -8.07 5.84 0.93
C ILE A 37 -9.23 4.86 0.69
N ALA A 38 -9.32 3.77 1.45
CA ALA A 38 -10.40 2.79 1.32
C ALA A 38 -11.78 3.42 1.56
N ASP A 39 -11.94 4.23 2.62
CA ASP A 39 -13.18 4.93 2.93
C ASP A 39 -13.61 5.86 1.79
N ARG A 40 -12.66 6.57 1.17
CA ARG A 40 -12.92 7.45 0.02
C ARG A 40 -13.37 6.67 -1.21
N ILE A 41 -12.73 5.54 -1.51
CA ILE A 41 -13.06 4.69 -2.66
C ILE A 41 -14.45 4.09 -2.49
N VAL A 42 -14.78 3.63 -1.28
CA VAL A 42 -16.11 3.11 -0.94
C VAL A 42 -17.17 4.21 -1.04
N ALA A 43 -16.87 5.43 -0.60
CA ALA A 43 -17.78 6.57 -0.73
C ALA A 43 -18.05 6.96 -2.21
N LEU A 44 -17.14 6.62 -3.13
CA LEU A 44 -17.31 6.78 -4.57
C LEU A 44 -18.08 5.62 -5.22
N GLY A 45 -18.56 4.64 -4.43
CA GLY A 45 -19.32 3.50 -4.93
C GLY A 45 -18.48 2.36 -5.53
N MET A 46 -17.18 2.34 -5.22
CA MET A 46 -16.23 1.32 -5.72
C MET A 46 -15.74 0.40 -4.59
N GLN A 47 -15.31 -0.80 -4.96
CA GLN A 47 -14.59 -1.71 -4.05
C GLN A 47 -13.10 -1.36 -4.01
N PHE A 48 -12.44 -1.63 -2.89
CA PHE A 48 -11.01 -1.38 -2.70
C PHE A 48 -10.24 -2.71 -2.52
N GLY A 49 -9.20 -2.90 -3.34
CA GLY A 49 -8.24 -4.01 -3.23
C GLY A 49 -6.85 -3.49 -2.89
N LEU A 50 -6.03 -4.32 -2.25
CA LEU A 50 -4.67 -3.99 -1.85
C LEU A 50 -3.75 -5.14 -2.24
N TRP A 51 -2.64 -4.82 -2.90
CA TRP A 51 -1.64 -5.79 -3.32
C TRP A 51 -0.64 -6.11 -2.21
N PHE A 52 -0.26 -7.38 -2.11
CA PHE A 52 0.76 -7.92 -1.20
C PHE A 52 1.60 -8.97 -1.92
N GLU A 53 2.91 -9.00 -1.64
CA GLU A 53 3.86 -10.04 -2.08
C GLU A 53 4.57 -10.65 -0.85
N PRO A 54 3.87 -11.49 -0.07
CA PRO A 54 4.35 -11.96 1.23
C PRO A 54 5.52 -12.95 1.16
N GLU A 55 5.87 -13.44 -0.04
CA GLU A 55 6.90 -14.46 -0.26
C GLU A 55 8.33 -13.87 -0.39
N MET A 56 8.44 -12.54 -0.46
CA MET A 56 9.71 -11.83 -0.69
C MET A 56 10.16 -11.01 0.53
N VAL A 57 11.46 -11.01 0.80
CA VAL A 57 12.12 -10.16 1.81
C VAL A 57 13.39 -9.54 1.21
N ASN A 58 13.61 -8.23 1.40
CA ASN A 58 14.84 -7.56 0.96
C ASN A 58 15.90 -7.58 2.07
N PRO A 59 17.19 -7.86 1.80
CA PRO A 59 18.25 -7.76 2.81
C PRO A 59 18.40 -6.39 3.49
N GLU A 60 17.90 -5.30 2.89
CA GLU A 60 17.61 -4.04 3.59
C GLU A 60 16.11 -3.95 3.92
N SER A 61 15.67 -4.80 4.84
CA SER A 61 14.43 -4.66 5.61
C SER A 61 14.76 -4.30 7.05
#